data_AF-A0A4Q5VGY4-F1
#
_entry.id   AF-A0A4Q5VGY4-F1
#
_cell.length_a   1.000
_cell.length_b   1.000
_cell.length_c   1.000
_cell.angle_alpha   90.00
_cell.angle_beta   90.00
_cell.angle_gamma   90.00
#
_symmetry.space_group_name_H-M   'P 1'
#
loop_
_entity.id
_entity.type
_entity.pdbx_description
1 polymer ?
#
loop_
_entity_poly.entity_id
_entity_poly.type
_entity_poly.pdbx_seq_one_letter_code
_entity_poly.pdbx_strand_id
1 'polypeptide(L)'
;MTKINTIAKILNWILLSLLIASVIGFLTFKNVYGIFVASVTALIAFGVYKKNTFAYFSAAAWGLAAYQLAKEGYEFQAIKREVMVAGIFVIPVALFLHEVLGKPHKKSAQKSVKNEIDSDNMPQ
;
A
#
# COMPACT_ATOMS: atom_id res chain seq x y z
N MET A 1 12.39 -8.25 -18.31
CA MET A 1 11.99 -7.19 -17.35
C MET A 1 10.72 -6.41 -17.75
N THR A 2 10.38 -6.28 -19.04
CA THR A 2 9.17 -5.56 -19.49
C THR A 2 7.86 -6.23 -19.05
N LYS A 3 7.73 -7.56 -19.22
CA LYS A 3 6.52 -8.31 -18.83
C LYS A 3 6.20 -8.19 -17.34
N ILE A 4 7.20 -8.33 -16.47
CA ILE A 4 7.05 -8.22 -15.00
C ILE A 4 6.59 -6.80 -14.61
N ASN A 5 7.16 -5.76 -15.21
CA ASN A 5 6.73 -4.39 -14.97
C ASN A 5 5.29 -4.12 -15.43
N THR A 6 4.85 -4.72 -16.54
CA THR A 6 3.46 -4.62 -16.99
C THR A 6 2.52 -5.32 -16.01
N ILE A 7 2.86 -6.52 -15.56
CA ILE A 7 2.09 -7.27 -14.55
C ILE A 7 2.01 -6.47 -13.24
N ALA A 8 3.11 -5.90 -12.77
CA ALA A 8 3.13 -5.08 -11.56
C ALA A 8 2.27 -3.82 -11.69
N LYS A 9 2.25 -3.16 -12.85
CA LYS A 9 1.35 -2.01 -13.10
C LYS A 9 -0.12 -2.43 -13.06
N ILE A 10 -0.47 -3.58 -13.64
CA ILE A 10 -1.83 -4.12 -13.64
C ILE A 10 -2.24 -4.49 -12.21
N LEU A 11 -1.40 -5.23 -11.48
CA LEU A 11 -1.64 -5.58 -10.07
C LEU A 11 -1.79 -4.34 -9.19
N ASN A 12 -0.99 -3.29 -9.41
CA ASN A 12 -1.12 -2.04 -8.69
C ASN A 12 -2.48 -1.38 -8.94
N TRP A 13 -2.96 -1.40 -10.18
CA TRP A 13 -4.29 -0.90 -10.53
C TRP A 13 -5.41 -1.74 -9.90
N ILE A 14 -5.29 -3.06 -9.92
CA ILE A 14 -6.24 -3.97 -9.26
C ILE A 14 -6.29 -3.69 -7.75
N LEU A 15 -5.12 -3.57 -7.10
CA LEU A 15 -5.02 -3.26 -5.67
C LEU A 15 -5.66 -1.90 -5.36
N LEU A 16 -5.40 -0.88 -6.18
CA LEU A 16 -5.98 0.45 -6.02
C LEU A 16 -7.51 0.41 -6.13
N SER A 17 -8.05 -0.25 -7.16
CA SER A 17 -9.49 -0.41 -7.34
C SER A 17 -10.14 -1.12 -6.15
N LEU A 18 -9.48 -2.15 -5.61
CA LEU A 18 -9.95 -2.87 -4.43
C LEU A 18 -9.97 -1.98 -3.19
N LEU A 19 -8.93 -1.17 -2.97
CA LEU A 19 -8.89 -0.22 -1.85
C LEU A 19 -9.99 0.85 -1.98
N ILE A 20 -10.22 1.38 -3.18
CA ILE A 20 -11.28 2.36 -3.44
C ILE A 20 -12.67 1.75 -3.20
N ALA A 21 -12.92 0.54 -3.70
CA ALA A 21 -14.16 -0.17 -3.45
C ALA A 21 -14.38 -0.40 -1.94
N SER A 22 -13.31 -0.71 -1.21
CA SER A 22 -13.36 -0.88 0.24
C SER A 22 -13.68 0.43 0.97
N VAL A 23 -13.12 1.57 0.56
CA VAL A 23 -13.46 2.90 1.10
C VAL A 23 -14.95 3.19 0.94
N ILE A 24 -15.51 2.94 -0.25
CA ILE A 24 -16.95 3.13 -0.53
C ILE A 24 -17.81 2.18 0.33
N GLY A 25 -17.37 0.92 0.47
CA GLY A 25 -18.00 -0.06 1.34
C GLY A 25 -18.10 0.44 2.78
N PHE A 26 -16.99 0.91 3.36
CA PHE A 26 -16.97 1.42 4.74
C PHE A 26 -17.77 2.72 4.93
N LEU A 27 -17.78 3.61 3.94
CA LEU A 27 -18.61 4.83 3.97
C LEU A 27 -20.11 4.51 4.04
N THR A 28 -20.54 3.39 3.46
CA THR A 28 -21.95 2.97 3.45
C THR A 28 -22.47 2.61 4.84
N PHE A 29 -21.60 2.15 5.76
CA PHE A 29 -22.01 1.76 7.11
C PHE A 29 -22.42 2.93 8.01
N LYS A 30 -22.22 4.21 7.59
CA LYS A 30 -22.58 5.44 8.35
C LYS A 30 -22.23 5.40 9.84
N ASN A 31 -21.19 4.64 10.22
CA ASN A 31 -20.71 4.47 11.58
C ASN A 31 -19.37 5.22 11.74
N VAL A 32 -19.09 5.75 12.94
CA VAL A 32 -17.83 6.44 13.26
C VAL A 32 -16.63 5.52 12.98
N TYR A 33 -16.77 4.22 13.29
CA TYR A 33 -15.77 3.21 12.97
C TYR A 33 -15.53 3.08 11.46
N GLY A 34 -16.60 3.04 10.67
CA GLY A 34 -16.51 2.99 9.21
C GLY A 34 -15.80 4.21 8.61
N ILE A 35 -16.06 5.41 9.14
CA ILE A 35 -15.39 6.66 8.71
C ILE A 35 -13.90 6.62 9.03
N PHE A 36 -13.51 6.14 10.21
CA PHE A 36 -12.10 5.99 10.58
C PHE A 36 -11.37 5.01 9.66
N VAL A 37 -11.93 3.81 9.47
CA VAL A 37 -11.34 2.77 8.62
C VAL A 37 -11.30 3.24 7.15
N ALA A 38 -12.34 3.90 6.66
CA ALA A 38 -12.36 4.51 5.33
C ALA A 38 -11.23 5.54 5.16
N SER A 39 -11.00 6.40 6.16
CA SER A 39 -9.94 7.42 6.12
C SER A 39 -8.54 6.78 6.08
N VAL A 40 -8.30 5.76 6.90
CA VAL A 40 -7.04 5.00 6.89
C VAL A 40 -6.85 4.30 5.54
N THR A 41 -7.90 3.68 5.01
CA THR A 41 -7.85 2.96 3.72
C THR A 41 -7.61 3.92 2.56
N ALA A 42 -8.18 5.12 2.60
CA ALA A 42 -7.96 6.18 1.61
C ALA A 42 -6.52 6.71 1.65
N LEU A 43 -5.91 6.86 2.84
CA LEU A 43 -4.49 7.24 2.97
C LEU A 43 -3.56 6.18 2.37
N ILE A 44 -3.86 4.89 2.60
CA ILE A 44 -3.11 3.78 2.00
C ILE A 44 -3.29 3.79 0.48
N ALA A 45 -4.51 3.95 -0.02
CA ALA A 45 -4.79 4.04 -1.46
C ALA A 45 -4.03 5.20 -2.12
N PHE A 46 -3.99 6.36 -1.48
CA PHE A 46 -3.22 7.50 -1.95
C PHE A 46 -1.71 7.22 -1.98
N GLY A 47 -1.19 6.54 -0.95
CA GLY A 47 0.20 6.11 -0.91
C GLY A 47 0.55 5.10 -2.01
N VAL A 48 -0.35 4.15 -2.29
CA VAL A 48 -0.24 3.16 -3.37
C VAL A 48 -0.29 3.84 -4.74
N TYR A 49 -1.15 4.85 -4.91
CA TYR A 49 -1.19 5.69 -6.12
C TYR A 49 0.13 6.41 -6.37
N LYS A 50 0.75 6.95 -5.30
CA LYS A 50 2.10 7.54 -5.34
C LYS A 50 3.24 6.52 -5.46
N LYS A 51 2.94 5.22 -5.52
CA LYS A 51 3.91 4.12 -5.62
C LYS A 51 4.94 4.14 -4.49
N ASN A 52 4.52 4.52 -3.29
CA ASN A 52 5.40 4.53 -2.12
C ASN A 52 5.56 3.12 -1.55
N THR A 53 6.80 2.69 -1.34
CA THR A 53 7.18 1.41 -0.72
C THR A 53 6.44 1.15 0.60
N PHE A 54 6.33 2.17 1.46
CA PHE A 54 5.63 2.06 2.73
C PHE A 54 4.13 1.87 2.58
N ALA A 55 3.52 2.40 1.52
CA ALA A 55 2.09 2.26 1.30
C ALA A 55 1.71 0.84 0.88
N TYR A 56 2.56 0.17 0.09
CA TYR A 56 2.37 -1.25 -0.22
C TYR A 56 2.46 -2.12 1.04
N PHE A 57 3.40 -1.79 1.95
CA PHE A 57 3.50 -2.47 3.23
C PHE A 57 2.27 -2.21 4.11
N SER A 58 1.81 -0.96 4.19
CA SER A 58 0.59 -0.61 4.90
C SER A 58 -0.65 -1.29 4.30
N ALA A 59 -0.72 -1.49 2.98
CA ALA A 59 -1.80 -2.25 2.34
C ALA A 59 -1.79 -3.73 2.75
N ALA A 60 -0.62 -4.36 2.86
CA ALA A 60 -0.49 -5.72 3.37
C ALA A 60 -0.93 -5.80 4.85
N ALA A 61 -0.47 -4.86 5.68
CA ALA A 61 -0.86 -4.77 7.09
C ALA A 61 -2.36 -4.52 7.27
N TRP A 62 -2.95 -3.67 6.43
CA TRP A 62 -4.39 -3.42 6.39
C TRP A 62 -5.18 -4.68 5.99
N GLY A 63 -4.73 -5.43 4.98
CA GLY A 63 -5.33 -6.71 4.61
C GLY A 63 -5.30 -7.74 5.75
N LEU A 64 -4.20 -7.77 6.51
CA LEU A 64 -4.09 -8.61 7.71
C LEU A 64 -5.02 -8.14 8.83
N ALA A 65 -5.11 -6.83 9.08
CA ALA A 65 -6.01 -6.27 10.07
C ALA A 65 -7.49 -6.57 9.71
N ALA A 66 -7.86 -6.42 8.45
CA ALA A 66 -9.20 -6.76 7.95
C ALA A 66 -9.51 -8.26 8.13
N TYR A 67 -8.52 -9.14 7.90
CA TYR A 67 -8.65 -10.56 8.17
C TYR A 67 -8.90 -10.86 9.66
N GLN A 68 -8.16 -10.20 10.57
CA GLN A 68 -8.36 -10.38 12.02
C GLN A 68 -9.73 -9.87 12.47
N LEU A 69 -10.15 -8.69 12.01
CA LEU A 69 -11.48 -8.12 12.28
C LEU A 69 -12.60 -9.05 11.80
N ALA A 70 -12.45 -9.63 10.60
CA ALA A 70 -13.39 -10.61 10.08
C ALA A 70 -13.41 -11.89 10.92
N LYS A 71 -12.25 -12.36 11.39
CA LYS A 71 -12.13 -13.57 12.21
C LYS A 71 -12.86 -13.43 13.54
N GLU A 72 -12.68 -12.31 14.24
CA GLU A 72 -13.34 -12.00 15.52
C GLU A 72 -14.84 -11.73 15.37
N GLY A 73 -15.36 -11.62 14.14
CA GLY A 73 -16.80 -11.57 13.88
C GLY A 73 -17.46 -10.21 14.16
N TYR A 74 -16.66 -9.16 14.36
CA TYR A 74 -17.16 -7.81 14.57
C TYR A 74 -17.67 -7.20 13.27
N GLU A 75 -18.89 -6.65 13.27
CA GLU A 75 -19.65 -5.94 12.19
C GLU A 75 -19.70 -6.57 10.76
N PHE A 76 -18.97 -7.64 10.48
CA PHE A 76 -18.80 -8.22 9.14
C PHE A 76 -19.38 -9.63 9.00
N GLN A 77 -20.26 -10.12 9.88
CA GLN A 77 -20.78 -11.50 9.78
C GLN A 77 -21.31 -11.85 8.37
N ALA A 78 -22.01 -10.92 7.72
CA ALA A 78 -22.56 -11.12 6.37
C ALA A 78 -21.50 -11.17 5.26
N ILE A 79 -20.35 -10.52 5.46
CA ILE A 79 -19.30 -10.31 4.43
C ILE A 79 -17.97 -10.96 4.84
N LYS A 80 -17.95 -11.67 5.97
CA LYS A 80 -16.79 -12.26 6.62
C LYS A 80 -15.99 -13.10 5.64
N ARG A 81 -16.68 -13.92 4.86
CA ARG A 81 -16.05 -14.82 3.88
C ARG A 81 -15.32 -14.03 2.79
N GLU A 82 -15.94 -12.97 2.27
CA GLU A 82 -15.35 -12.16 1.21
C GLU A 82 -14.14 -11.39 1.70
N VAL A 83 -14.23 -10.75 2.87
CA VAL A 83 -13.10 -10.00 3.47
C VAL A 83 -11.94 -10.93 3.80
N MET A 84 -12.22 -12.13 4.30
CA MET A 84 -11.21 -13.12 4.65
C MET A 84 -10.49 -13.68 3.42
N VAL A 85 -11.24 -13.97 2.35
CA VAL A 85 -10.68 -14.40 1.06
C VAL A 85 -9.88 -13.26 0.41
N ALA A 86 -10.43 -12.04 0.38
CA ALA A 86 -9.74 -10.87 -0.16
C ALA A 86 -8.43 -10.60 0.57
N GLY A 87 -8.41 -10.68 1.91
CA GLY A 87 -7.19 -10.52 2.71
C GLY A 87 -6.09 -11.51 2.33
N ILE A 88 -6.43 -12.79 2.11
CA ILE A 88 -5.48 -13.84 1.70
C ILE A 88 -4.80 -13.50 0.36
N PHE A 89 -5.52 -12.88 -0.58
CA PHE A 89 -4.95 -12.49 -1.88
C PHE A 89 -4.26 -11.12 -1.85
N VAL A 90 -4.78 -10.16 -1.08
CA VAL A 90 -4.23 -8.80 -0.98
C VAL A 90 -2.84 -8.81 -0.36
N ILE A 91 -2.58 -9.64 0.66
CA ILE A 91 -1.28 -9.71 1.34
C ILE A 91 -0.14 -10.09 0.37
N PRO A 92 -0.16 -11.23 -0.34
CA PRO A 92 0.91 -11.62 -1.26
C PRO A 92 1.02 -10.66 -2.44
N VAL A 93 -0.10 -10.12 -2.95
CA VAL A 93 -0.09 -9.12 -4.02
C VAL A 93 0.60 -7.84 -3.58
N ALA A 94 0.29 -7.34 -2.38
CA ALA A 94 0.88 -6.14 -1.82
C ALA A 94 2.38 -6.32 -1.52
N LEU A 95 2.79 -7.47 -1.00
CA LEU A 95 4.21 -7.80 -0.79
C LEU A 95 4.97 -7.93 -2.11
N PHE A 96 4.38 -8.57 -3.12
CA PHE A 96 4.98 -8.64 -4.44
C PHE A 96 5.17 -7.24 -5.06
N LEU A 97 4.17 -6.37 -4.93
CA LEU A 97 4.26 -4.98 -5.39
C LEU A 97 5.28 -4.18 -4.58
N HIS A 98 5.40 -4.42 -3.27
CA HIS A 98 6.44 -3.83 -2.44
C HIS A 98 7.84 -4.21 -2.95
N GLU A 99 8.08 -5.48 -3.25
CA GLU A 99 9.37 -5.97 -3.73
C GLU A 99 9.70 -5.44 -5.15
N VAL A 100 8.71 -5.44 -6.05
CA VAL A 100 8.93 -5.12 -7.47
C VAL A 100 8.89 -3.62 -7.77
N LEU A 101 7.98 -2.88 -7.13
CA LEU A 101 7.78 -1.44 -7.37
C LEU A 101 8.32 -0.57 -6.25
N GLY A 102 8.53 -1.12 -5.06
CA GLY A 102 9.10 -0.42 -3.92
C GLY A 102 10.59 -0.19 -4.12
N LYS A 103 10.97 0.61 -5.12
CA LYS A 103 12.32 1.17 -5.18
C LYS A 103 12.51 1.97 -3.89
N PRO A 104 13.49 1.61 -3.03
CA PRO A 104 13.80 2.47 -1.91
C PRO A 104 14.11 3.84 -2.49
N HIS A 105 13.46 4.87 -1.95
CA HIS A 105 13.91 6.23 -2.14
C HIS A 105 15.29 6.27 -1.47
N LYS A 106 16.33 5.85 -2.19
CA LYS A 106 17.72 6.14 -1.87
C LYS A 106 17.82 7.65 -2.00
N LYS A 107 17.37 8.36 -0.96
CA LYS A 107 17.86 9.70 -0.67
C LYS A 107 19.35 9.49 -0.45
N SER A 108 20.08 9.90 -1.47
CA SER A 108 21.49 9.68 -1.65
C SER A 108 22.28 10.38 -0.56
N ALA A 109 22.59 9.68 0.53
CA ALA A 109 23.71 10.08 1.39
C ALA A 109 25.01 10.19 0.57
N GLN A 110 25.11 9.40 -0.51
CA GLN A 110 26.23 9.43 -1.45
C GLN A 110 26.31 10.68 -2.34
N LYS A 111 25.21 11.45 -2.51
CA LYS A 111 25.24 12.71 -3.28
C LYS A 111 25.71 13.89 -2.41
N SER A 112 25.61 13.77 -1.09
CA SER A 112 26.19 14.73 -0.13
C SER A 112 27.71 14.67 -0.17
N VAL A 113 28.28 13.46 -0.09
CA VAL A 113 29.74 13.26 -0.06
C VAL A 113 30.40 13.66 -1.38
N LYS A 114 29.76 13.41 -2.53
CA LYS A 114 30.34 13.81 -3.83
C LYS A 114 30.43 15.33 -4.00
N ASN A 115 29.49 16.10 -3.43
CA ASN A 115 29.54 17.56 -3.52
C ASN A 115 30.58 18.18 -2.58
N GLU A 116 30.90 17.53 -1.45
CA GLU A 116 31.93 17.99 -0.51
C GLU A 116 33.34 17.79 -1.08
N ILE A 117 33.57 16.67 -1.76
CA ILE A 117 34.88 16.35 -2.37
C ILE A 117 35.17 17.23 -3.61
N ASP A 118 34.12 17.67 -4.33
CA ASP A 118 34.27 18.52 -5.52
C ASP A 118 34.48 20.00 -5.16
N SER A 119 34.03 20.45 -3.98
CA SER A 119 34.26 21.82 -3.51
C SER A 119 35.63 22.05 -2.88
N ASP A 120 36.31 20.99 -2.43
CA ASP A 120 37.60 21.08 -1.72
C ASP A 120 38.82 20.96 -2.66
N ASN A 121 38.58 20.72 -3.96
CA ASN A 121 39.61 20.54 -4.99
C ASN A 121 39.66 21.67 -6.04
N MET A 122 39.06 22.83 -5.80
CA MET A 122 39.30 24.00 -6.64
C MET A 122 40.60 24.72 -6.19
N PRO A 123 41.66 24.73 -7.00
CA PRO A 123 42.73 25.71 -6.83
C PRO A 123 42.18 27.13 -7.10
N GLN A 124 42.75 28.07 -6.35
CA GLN A 124 42.35 29.49 -6.20
C GLN A 124 42.19 30.28 -7.50
#